data_AF-A0A2H0PZK6-F1
#
_entry.id   AF-A0A2H0PZK6-F1
#
_cell.length_a   1.000
_cell.length_b   1.000
_cell.length_c   1.000
_cell.angle_alpha   90.00
_cell.angle_beta   90.00
_cell.angle_gamma   90.00
#
_symmetry.space_group_name_H-M   'P 1'
#
loop_
_entity.id
_entity.type
_entity.pdbx_description
1 polymer ?
#
loop_
_entity_poly.entity_id
_entity_poly.type
_entity_poly.pdbx_seq_one_letter_code
_entity_poly.pdbx_strand_id
1 'polypeptide(L)'
;DAKIHIEITTLIIPGVNDSDANLRKISKFISGIDKKIPWHISRFYPAYKMADTPPTPLKFLDRAAAIGQQAGLEHIYIGNI
;
A
#
# COMPACT_ATOMS: atom_id res chain seq x y z
N ASP A 1 23.38 -3.60 -16.81
CA ASP A 1 22.28 -3.99 -15.91
C ASP A 1 22.73 -4.02 -14.48
N ALA A 2 22.18 -3.14 -13.64
CA ALA A 2 22.38 -3.21 -12.20
C ALA A 2 21.37 -4.22 -11.62
N LYS A 3 21.87 -5.25 -10.91
CA LYS A 3 21.03 -6.25 -10.23
C LYS A 3 20.51 -5.68 -8.90
N ILE A 4 19.56 -4.75 -8.98
CA ILE A 4 18.97 -4.09 -7.82
C ILE A 4 17.58 -4.69 -7.56
N HIS A 5 17.38 -5.19 -6.35
CA HIS A 5 16.07 -5.60 -5.87
C HIS A 5 15.36 -4.38 -5.28
N ILE A 6 14.10 -4.15 -5.68
CA ILE A 6 13.28 -3.03 -5.23
C ILE A 6 12.04 -3.58 -4.54
N GLU A 7 11.75 -3.07 -3.36
CA GLU A 7 10.51 -3.29 -2.64
C GLU A 7 9.91 -1.94 -2.25
N ILE A 8 8.59 -1.84 -2.26
CA ILE A 8 7.87 -0.60 -1.96
C ILE A 8 6.90 -0.85 -0.81
N THR A 9 6.97 0.00 0.21
CA THR A 9 6.03 -0.02 1.33
C THR A 9 5.17 1.22 1.34
N THR A 10 3.86 1.07 1.53
CA THR A 10 2.93 2.18 1.73
C THR A 10 2.23 2.04 3.07
N LEU A 11 2.44 3.01 3.96
CA LEU A 11 1.64 3.17 5.18
C LEU A 11 0.29 3.77 4.80
N ILE A 12 -0.80 3.03 4.98
CA ILE A 12 -2.15 3.52 4.70
C ILE A 12 -2.66 4.25 5.94
N ILE A 13 -3.03 5.53 5.78
CA ILE A 13 -3.51 6.42 6.84
C ILE A 13 -4.93 6.90 6.46
N PRO A 14 -5.93 6.76 7.35
CA PRO A 14 -7.31 7.15 7.03
C PRO A 14 -7.42 8.65 6.73
N GLY A 15 -8.10 9.00 5.65
CA GLY A 15 -8.33 10.38 5.23
C GLY A 15 -7.13 11.06 4.56
N VAL A 16 -5.96 10.41 4.49
CA VAL A 16 -4.74 10.98 3.90
C VAL A 16 -4.42 10.34 2.55
N ASN A 17 -4.31 9.00 2.51
CA ASN A 17 -3.90 8.29 1.30
C ASN A 17 -4.70 7.00 1.03
N ASP A 18 -5.79 6.77 1.77
CA ASP A 18 -6.60 5.55 1.69
C ASP A 18 -7.66 5.55 0.58
N SER A 19 -7.79 6.63 -0.20
CA SER A 19 -8.75 6.72 -1.30
C SER A 19 -8.42 5.77 -2.44
N ASP A 20 -9.44 5.20 -3.07
CA ASP A 20 -9.29 4.32 -4.24
C ASP A 20 -8.48 4.96 -5.38
N ALA A 21 -8.65 6.27 -5.58
CA ALA A 21 -7.89 7.02 -6.59
C ALA A 21 -6.39 7.02 -6.29
N ASN A 22 -5.99 7.22 -5.02
CA ASN A 22 -4.59 7.17 -4.61
C ASN A 22 -4.04 5.75 -4.68
N LEU A 23 -4.78 4.77 -4.18
CA LEU A 23 -4.38 3.35 -4.22
C LEU A 23 -4.18 2.87 -5.66
N ARG A 24 -5.06 3.25 -6.60
CA ARG A 24 -4.91 2.93 -8.02
C ARG A 24 -3.72 3.62 -8.67
N LYS A 25 -3.41 4.86 -8.28
CA LYS A 25 -2.21 5.56 -8.78
C LYS A 25 -0.94 4.88 -8.30
N ILE A 26 -0.86 4.51 -7.01
CA ILE A 26 0.28 3.80 -6.43
C ILE A 26 0.45 2.45 -7.11
N SER A 27 -0.60 1.61 -7.15
CA SER A 27 -0.48 0.27 -7.71
C SER A 27 -0.12 0.28 -9.20
N LYS A 28 -0.71 1.20 -9.99
CA LYS A 28 -0.37 1.37 -11.42
C LYS A 28 1.04 1.86 -11.64
N PHE A 29 1.54 2.75 -10.78
CA PHE A 29 2.92 3.21 -10.86
C PHE A 29 3.89 2.05 -10.65
N ILE A 30 3.67 1.24 -9.61
CA ILE A 30 4.51 0.07 -9.30
C ILE A 30 4.44 -0.94 -10.46
N SER A 31 3.24 -1.33 -10.88
CA SER A 31 3.05 -2.32 -11.96
C SER A 31 3.55 -1.84 -13.32
N GLY A 32 3.62 -0.53 -13.53
CA GLY A 32 4.16 0.09 -14.72
C GLY A 32 5.69 0.05 -14.79
N ILE A 33 6.36 -0.11 -13.65
CA ILE A 33 7.80 -0.34 -13.57
C ILE A 33 8.08 -1.84 -13.74
N ASP A 34 7.56 -2.66 -12.83
CA ASP A 34 7.64 -4.12 -12.89
C ASP A 34 6.58 -4.71 -11.95
N LYS A 35 5.82 -5.68 -12.46
CA LYS A 35 4.76 -6.38 -11.72
C LYS A 35 5.29 -7.26 -10.58
N LYS A 36 6.58 -7.60 -10.64
CA LYS A 36 7.29 -8.41 -9.63
C LYS A 36 7.80 -7.61 -8.45
N ILE A 37 7.75 -6.28 -8.49
CA ILE A 37 8.11 -5.45 -7.33
C ILE A 37 7.14 -5.75 -6.19
N PRO A 38 7.61 -6.23 -5.03
CA PRO A 38 6.77 -6.42 -3.86
C PRO A 38 6.17 -5.09 -3.39
N TRP A 39 4.84 -5.08 -3.24
CA TRP A 39 4.12 -3.99 -2.60
C TRP A 39 3.65 -4.39 -1.21
N HIS A 40 4.26 -3.79 -0.19
CA HIS A 40 3.89 -3.94 1.20
C HIS A 40 2.89 -2.85 1.60
N ILE A 41 1.73 -3.27 2.08
CA ILE A 41 0.67 -2.41 2.59
C ILE A 41 0.75 -2.49 4.12
N SER A 42 1.12 -1.38 4.75
CA SER A 42 1.28 -1.28 6.20
C SER A 42 0.12 -0.54 6.84
N ARG A 43 -0.40 -1.08 7.94
CA ARG A 43 -1.46 -0.45 8.74
C ARG A 43 -0.92 0.70 9.57
N PHE A 44 -1.63 1.83 9.58
CA PHE A 44 -1.34 2.92 10.50
C PHE A 44 -1.92 2.67 11.90
N TYR A 45 -1.15 3.06 12.91
CA TYR A 45 -1.59 3.21 14.30
C TYR A 45 -1.39 4.66 14.77
N PRO A 46 -2.32 5.20 15.57
CA PRO A 46 -2.21 6.55 16.09
C PRO A 46 -0.96 6.69 16.97
N ALA A 47 -0.10 7.65 16.65
CA ALA A 47 1.11 7.92 17.42
C ALA A 47 1.59 9.36 17.23
N TYR A 48 2.34 9.86 18.21
CA TYR A 48 2.99 11.17 18.19
C TYR A 48 2.03 12.31 17.79
N LYS A 49 2.29 12.98 16.66
CA LYS A 49 1.49 14.11 16.16
C LYS A 49 0.18 13.72 15.48
N MET A 50 -0.11 12.43 15.35
CA MET A 50 -1.34 11.90 14.73
C MET A 50 -2.09 10.97 15.70
N ALA A 51 -2.04 11.27 17.00
CA ALA A 51 -2.70 10.47 18.05
C ALA A 51 -4.23 10.54 18.00
N ASP A 52 -4.78 11.55 17.32
CA ASP A 52 -6.22 11.78 17.10
C ASP A 52 -6.76 11.12 15.81
N THR A 53 -5.87 10.62 14.94
CA THR A 53 -6.26 9.89 13.73
C THR A 53 -6.52 8.43 14.07
N PRO A 54 -7.66 7.82 13.70
CA PRO A 54 -7.93 6.42 14.04
C PRO A 54 -6.95 5.45 13.36
N PRO A 55 -6.74 4.24 13.91
CA PRO A 55 -5.97 3.21 13.22
C PRO A 55 -6.66 2.84 11.90
N THR A 56 -5.87 2.43 10.91
CA THR A 56 -6.44 2.02 9.62
C THR A 56 -7.32 0.77 9.79
N PRO A 57 -8.59 0.81 9.37
CA PRO A 57 -9.45 -0.36 9.38
C PRO A 57 -8.89 -1.46 8.48
N LEU A 58 -8.96 -2.72 8.92
CA LEU A 58 -8.42 -3.86 8.14
C LEU A 58 -9.03 -3.94 6.73
N LYS A 59 -10.33 -3.67 6.62
CA LYS A 59 -11.03 -3.61 5.32
C LYS A 59 -10.42 -2.63 4.31
N PHE A 60 -9.71 -1.59 4.76
CA PHE A 60 -9.03 -0.66 3.85
C PHE A 60 -7.73 -1.25 3.31
N LEU A 61 -7.05 -2.08 4.11
CA LEU A 61 -5.87 -2.83 3.68
C LEU A 61 -6.27 -3.90 2.66
N ASP A 62 -7.36 -4.64 2.93
CA ASP A 62 -7.91 -5.63 2.00
C ASP A 62 -8.30 -4.98 0.67
N ARG A 63 -8.94 -3.80 0.73
CA ARG A 63 -9.27 -3.00 -0.45
C ARG A 63 -8.02 -2.57 -1.22
N ALA A 64 -6.97 -2.11 -0.54
CA ALA A 64 -5.71 -1.75 -1.17
C ALA A 64 -5.06 -2.95 -1.86
N ALA A 65 -5.07 -4.13 -1.21
CA ALA A 65 -4.57 -5.35 -1.81
C ALA A 65 -5.36 -5.77 -3.05
N ALA A 66 -6.69 -5.69 -3.01
CA ALA A 66 -7.54 -5.96 -4.18
C ALA A 66 -7.24 -5.00 -5.34
N ILE A 67 -7.00 -3.71 -5.07
CA ILE A 67 -6.58 -2.72 -6.08
C ILE A 67 -5.19 -3.04 -6.64
N GLY A 68 -4.27 -3.52 -5.81
CA GLY A 68 -2.96 -4.01 -6.24
C GLY A 68 -3.06 -5.19 -7.20
N GLN A 69 -3.90 -6.17 -6.85
CA GLN A 69 -4.15 -7.35 -7.68
C GLN A 69 -4.78 -6.94 -9.03
N GLN A 70 -5.74 -6.01 -9.02
CA GLN A 70 -6.35 -5.46 -10.24
C GLN A 70 -5.34 -4.72 -11.15
N ALA A 71 -4.27 -4.16 -10.59
CA ALA A 71 -3.18 -3.56 -11.35
C ALA A 71 -2.18 -4.60 -11.90
N GLY A 72 -2.31 -5.86 -11.51
CA GLY A 72 -1.47 -6.96 -11.96
C GLY A 72 -0.17 -7.12 -11.17
N LEU A 73 -0.09 -6.59 -9.95
CA LEU A 73 1.04 -6.88 -9.05
C LEU A 73 1.01 -8.33 -8.59
N GLU A 74 2.17 -9.00 -8.64
CA GLU A 74 2.32 -10.43 -8.34
C GLU A 74 2.54 -10.67 -6.83
N HIS A 75 3.11 -9.70 -6.13
CA HIS A 75 3.50 -9.82 -4.73
C HIS A 75 2.95 -8.64 -3.92
N ILE A 76 1.93 -8.93 -3.10
CA ILE A 76 1.27 -7.94 -2.24
C ILE A 76 1.20 -8.51 -0.83
N TYR A 77 1.70 -7.76 0.15
CA TYR A 77 1.75 -8.19 1.55
C TYR A 77 1.07 -7.17 2.43
N ILE A 78 0.15 -7.62 3.29
CA ILE A 78 -0.44 -6.78 4.33
C ILE A 78 0.32 -7.03 5.62
N GLY A 79 0.79 -5.96 6.25
CA GLY A 79 1.58 -6.03 7.48
C GLY A 79 1.12 -5.03 8.54
N ASN A 80 1.75 -5.13 9.71
CA ASN A 80 1.45 -4.32 10.89
C ASN A 80 -0.01 -4.49 11.39
N ILE A 81 -0.54 -5.72 11.31
CA ILE A 81 -1.92 -6.05 11.68
C ILE A 81 -2.08 -6.18 13.19
#